data_AF-A0A354G4N5-F1
#
_entry.id   AF-A0A354G4N5-F1
#
_cell.length_a   1.000
_cell.length_b   1.000
_cell.length_c   1.000
_cell.angle_alpha   90.00
_cell.angle_beta   90.00
_cell.angle_gamma   90.00
#
_symmetry.space_group_name_H-M   'P 1'
#
loop_
_entity.id
_entity.type
_entity.pdbx_description
1 polymer ?
#
loop_
_entity_poly.entity_id
_entity_poly.type
_entity_poly.pdbx_seq_one_letter_code
_entity_poly.pdbx_strand_id
1 'polypeptide(L)'
;MDYQLEKFEKHNDDRGQLVVFLRNADLEGKLKQFGQIYFVTFDEKNIVRGNHYHIKWREWFGVVSGRLQVYLEDVESGETASFILDGDSDSYTRLEVGPKVAHTFVSLSKNASLLNYANNEWEAADSISHEIIPANVQPHEPGKNVAIHKEAIVETPNIGENSRVWANVHILGGATIGKNANICDQCFIENDVTIGDNVTIKSGVYIWDGISIEDNVMIGPAVAFTNDRYPRSKNKEFISEKTILKKGCSVGANATILMGVVIGEGAMVGAGSVVTKSVPPFSIVYGNPALFKGNICFCGLKVQDFKKTYLCPKCGRHYTKINDEIKLS
;
A
#
# COMPACT_ATOMS: atom_id res chain seq x y z
N MET A 1 -2.43 -3.09 20.78
CA MET A 1 -3.87 -3.20 20.48
C MET A 1 -4.41 -4.59 20.87
N ASP A 2 -5.56 -4.66 21.54
CA ASP A 2 -6.20 -5.91 22.00
C ASP A 2 -7.13 -6.49 20.92
N TYR A 3 -6.56 -7.25 19.99
CA TYR A 3 -7.31 -8.03 19.00
C TYR A 3 -6.64 -9.37 18.72
N GLN A 4 -7.40 -10.33 18.21
CA GLN A 4 -6.87 -11.63 17.81
C GLN A 4 -7.54 -12.13 16.53
N LEU A 5 -6.75 -12.70 15.63
CA LEU A 5 -7.22 -13.44 14.47
C LEU A 5 -7.02 -14.93 14.70
N GLU A 6 -8.09 -15.71 14.58
CA GLU A 6 -8.03 -17.17 14.67
C GLU A 6 -8.56 -17.79 13.37
N LYS A 7 -7.80 -18.75 12.84
CA LYS A 7 -8.16 -19.47 11.62
C LYS A 7 -8.82 -20.80 11.95
N PHE A 8 -9.89 -21.11 11.24
CA PHE A 8 -10.66 -22.33 11.36
C PHE A 8 -10.73 -23.02 10.00
N GLU A 9 -10.68 -24.35 10.03
CA GLU A 9 -10.94 -25.16 8.85
C GLU A 9 -12.42 -25.11 8.50
N LYS A 10 -12.72 -25.01 7.21
CA LYS A 10 -14.07 -25.23 6.69
C LYS A 10 -14.22 -26.70 6.33
N HIS A 11 -15.26 -27.33 6.85
CA HIS A 11 -15.64 -28.68 6.47
C HIS A 11 -16.68 -28.61 5.37
N ASN A 12 -16.34 -29.13 4.19
CA ASN A 12 -17.20 -29.08 3.02
C ASN A 12 -17.69 -30.48 2.66
N ASP A 13 -18.99 -30.60 2.39
CA ASP A 13 -19.61 -31.80 1.82
C ASP A 13 -20.69 -31.42 0.79
N ASP A 14 -21.40 -32.40 0.23
CA ASP A 14 -22.43 -32.18 -0.80
C ASP A 14 -23.61 -31.30 -0.33
N ARG A 15 -23.73 -31.01 0.97
CA ARG A 15 -24.77 -30.16 1.55
C ARG A 15 -24.31 -28.71 1.73
N GLY A 16 -23.01 -28.42 1.61
CA GLY A 16 -22.44 -27.08 1.72
C GLY A 16 -21.22 -27.01 2.65
N GLN A 17 -21.02 -25.83 3.25
CA GLN A 17 -19.89 -25.53 4.13
C GLN A 17 -20.33 -25.50 5.60
N LEU A 18 -19.56 -26.13 6.48
CA LEU A 18 -19.69 -26.05 7.92
C LEU A 18 -18.41 -25.44 8.51
N VAL A 19 -18.57 -24.46 9.39
CA VAL A 19 -17.47 -23.86 10.12
C VAL A 19 -17.85 -23.62 11.58
N VAL A 20 -16.87 -23.77 12.46
CA VAL A 20 -17.03 -23.41 13.86
C VAL A 20 -16.74 -21.92 14.00
N PHE A 21 -17.77 -21.14 14.33
CA PHE A 21 -17.60 -19.71 14.61
C PHE A 21 -16.97 -19.48 15.99
N LEU A 22 -17.54 -20.09 17.04
CA LEU A 22 -17.13 -19.85 18.42
C LEU A 22 -17.35 -21.12 19.26
N ARG A 23 -16.32 -21.51 20.02
CA ARG A 23 -16.39 -22.64 20.97
C ARG A 23 -16.54 -22.09 22.38
N ASN A 24 -17.13 -22.90 23.27
CA ASN A 24 -17.16 -22.58 24.70
C ASN A 24 -15.75 -22.46 25.33
N ALA A 25 -14.74 -23.11 24.74
CA ALA A 25 -13.35 -22.98 25.16
C ALA A 25 -12.74 -21.62 24.76
N ASP A 26 -13.26 -20.97 23.72
CA ASP A 26 -12.79 -19.66 23.25
C ASP A 26 -13.32 -18.52 24.16
N LEU A 27 -14.30 -18.82 25.02
CA LEU A 27 -14.91 -17.91 26.00
C LEU A 27 -14.39 -18.20 27.41
N GLU A 28 -13.11 -17.94 27.68
CA GLU A 28 -12.54 -18.25 28.99
C GLU A 28 -13.10 -17.35 30.13
N GLY A 29 -13.22 -17.92 31.34
CA GLY A 29 -13.50 -17.17 32.57
C GLY A 29 -14.84 -16.43 32.61
N LYS A 30 -14.81 -15.13 32.97
CA LYS A 30 -16.00 -14.27 33.10
C LYS A 30 -16.64 -13.87 31.76
N LEU A 31 -16.04 -14.24 30.62
CA LEU A 31 -16.54 -13.93 29.27
C LEU A 31 -17.66 -14.88 28.80
N LYS A 32 -18.01 -15.91 29.60
CA LYS A 32 -19.15 -16.82 29.36
C LYS A 32 -20.51 -16.19 29.64
N GLN A 33 -20.66 -14.90 29.38
CA GLN A 33 -21.95 -14.24 29.39
C GLN A 33 -22.41 -14.15 27.95
N PHE A 34 -23.57 -14.72 27.67
CA PHE A 34 -24.24 -14.48 26.40
C PHE A 34 -24.80 -13.07 26.44
N GLY A 35 -24.24 -12.19 25.60
CA GLY A 35 -24.80 -10.87 25.38
C GLY A 35 -25.83 -10.94 24.27
N GLN A 36 -25.35 -10.96 23.03
CA GLN A 36 -26.19 -10.87 21.85
C GLN A 36 -25.44 -11.30 20.58
N ILE A 37 -26.21 -11.59 19.54
CA ILE A 37 -25.72 -11.91 18.21
C ILE A 37 -26.37 -10.98 17.20
N TYR A 38 -25.56 -10.37 16.34
CA TYR A 38 -26.00 -9.56 15.22
C TYR A 38 -25.68 -10.23 13.90
N PHE A 39 -26.59 -10.06 12.95
CA PHE A 39 -26.33 -10.28 11.53
C PHE A 39 -26.25 -8.92 10.85
N VAL A 40 -25.10 -8.62 10.30
CA VAL A 40 -24.84 -7.36 9.60
C VAL A 40 -24.67 -7.67 8.12
N THR A 41 -25.54 -7.11 7.29
CA THR A 41 -25.48 -7.28 5.84
C THR A 41 -25.00 -6.02 5.15
N PHE A 42 -24.33 -6.23 4.02
CA PHE A 42 -23.87 -5.21 3.09
C PHE A 42 -24.47 -5.56 1.73
N ASP A 43 -25.13 -4.61 1.09
CA ASP A 43 -25.89 -4.75 -0.15
C ASP A 43 -25.23 -4.06 -1.36
N GLU A 44 -24.17 -3.28 -1.10
CA GLU A 44 -23.32 -2.69 -2.12
C GLU A 44 -21.83 -2.78 -1.75
N LYS A 45 -20.98 -2.70 -2.77
CA LYS A 45 -19.53 -2.59 -2.59
C LYS A 45 -19.19 -1.20 -2.05
N ASN A 46 -18.14 -1.11 -1.23
CA ASN A 46 -17.64 0.09 -0.56
C ASN A 46 -18.55 0.67 0.54
N ILE A 47 -19.62 -0.03 0.93
CA ILE A 47 -20.42 0.38 2.09
C ILE A 47 -19.58 0.23 3.35
N VAL A 48 -19.47 1.32 4.10
CA VAL A 48 -18.80 1.40 5.40
C VAL A 48 -19.83 1.16 6.50
N ARG A 49 -19.52 0.24 7.42
CA ARG A 49 -20.25 0.03 8.69
C ARG A 49 -19.25 -0.10 9.83
N GLY A 50 -19.70 0.09 11.06
CA GLY A 50 -18.81 0.20 12.22
C GLY A 50 -18.55 1.66 12.55
N ASN A 51 -17.29 2.07 12.70
CA ASN A 51 -16.89 3.39 13.20
C ASN A 51 -17.33 3.64 14.65
N HIS A 52 -17.12 2.65 15.52
CA HIS A 52 -17.27 2.80 16.95
C HIS A 52 -16.32 1.86 17.69
N TYR A 53 -16.19 2.07 18.99
CA TYR A 53 -15.60 1.13 19.92
C TYR A 53 -16.51 0.93 21.12
N HIS A 54 -16.23 -0.13 21.87
CA HIS A 54 -16.92 -0.47 23.10
C HIS A 54 -16.04 -0.21 24.33
N ILE A 55 -16.58 0.39 25.39
CA ILE A 55 -15.81 0.69 26.61
C ILE A 55 -15.48 -0.59 27.39
N LYS A 56 -16.39 -1.56 27.39
CA LYS A 56 -16.29 -2.79 28.19
C LYS A 56 -16.42 -4.08 27.40
N TRP A 57 -17.05 -4.05 26.22
CA TRP A 57 -17.37 -5.28 25.52
C TRP A 57 -16.16 -5.89 24.82
N ARG A 58 -16.28 -7.19 24.62
CA ARG A 58 -15.48 -7.95 23.68
C ARG A 58 -16.41 -8.49 22.61
N GLU A 59 -15.97 -8.39 21.36
CA GLU A 59 -16.73 -8.78 20.19
C GLU A 59 -15.98 -9.78 19.34
N TRP A 60 -16.73 -10.67 18.72
CA TRP A 60 -16.22 -11.68 17.80
C TRP A 60 -16.95 -11.52 16.47
N PHE A 61 -16.17 -11.34 15.42
CA PHE A 61 -16.62 -11.03 14.08
C PHE A 61 -16.24 -12.17 13.13
N GLY A 62 -17.18 -12.54 12.27
CA GLY A 62 -16.99 -13.60 11.30
C GLY A 62 -17.76 -13.35 10.01
N VAL A 63 -17.04 -13.27 8.89
CA VAL A 63 -17.67 -13.05 7.58
C VAL A 63 -18.18 -14.39 7.05
N VAL A 64 -19.50 -14.50 6.92
CA VAL A 64 -20.19 -15.72 6.48
C VAL A 64 -20.21 -15.81 4.96
N SER A 65 -20.29 -14.67 4.27
CA SER A 65 -20.25 -14.60 2.81
C SER A 65 -19.70 -13.25 2.35
N GLY A 66 -19.05 -13.25 1.20
CA GLY A 66 -18.41 -12.06 0.67
C GLY A 66 -17.12 -11.70 1.42
N ARG A 67 -16.63 -10.49 1.18
CA ARG A 67 -15.33 -10.02 1.66
C ARG A 67 -15.49 -8.66 2.32
N LEU A 68 -14.93 -8.50 3.52
CA LEU A 68 -14.88 -7.23 4.24
C LEU A 68 -13.44 -6.85 4.52
N GLN A 69 -13.08 -5.62 4.16
CA GLN A 69 -11.87 -4.97 4.68
C GLN A 69 -12.17 -4.49 6.10
N VAL A 70 -11.31 -4.85 7.04
CA VAL A 70 -11.39 -4.42 8.44
C VAL A 70 -10.29 -3.40 8.71
N TYR A 71 -10.64 -2.37 9.47
CA TYR A 71 -9.71 -1.41 10.04
C TYR A 71 -9.93 -1.38 11.55
N LEU A 72 -8.84 -1.43 12.30
CA LEU A 72 -8.81 -1.35 13.75
C LEU A 72 -7.95 -0.17 14.18
N GLU A 73 -8.36 0.49 15.25
CA GLU A 73 -7.58 1.52 15.94
C GLU A 73 -7.73 1.35 17.45
N ASP A 74 -6.61 1.26 18.15
CA ASP A 74 -6.58 1.31 19.61
C ASP A 74 -6.73 2.78 20.04
N VAL A 75 -7.88 3.14 20.62
CA VAL A 75 -8.20 4.56 20.88
C VAL A 75 -7.34 5.21 21.97
N GLU A 76 -6.58 4.42 22.73
CA GLU A 76 -5.68 4.94 23.77
C GLU A 76 -4.27 5.16 23.25
N SER A 77 -3.76 4.26 22.40
CA SER A 77 -2.40 4.32 21.86
C SER A 77 -2.29 4.90 20.44
N GLY A 78 -3.38 4.92 19.68
CA GLY A 78 -3.40 5.29 18.26
C GLY A 78 -2.78 4.22 17.34
N GLU A 79 -2.48 3.03 17.85
CA GLU A 79 -2.00 1.91 17.05
C GLU A 79 -3.11 1.45 16.08
N THR A 80 -2.77 1.25 14.81
CA THR A 80 -3.73 0.83 13.78
C THR A 80 -3.37 -0.53 13.19
N ALA A 81 -4.38 -1.27 12.73
CA ALA A 81 -4.21 -2.48 11.93
C ALA A 81 -5.30 -2.58 10.88
N SER A 82 -5.01 -3.30 9.79
CA SER A 82 -6.01 -3.56 8.77
C SER A 82 -5.75 -4.90 8.08
N PHE A 83 -6.82 -5.59 7.69
CA PHE A 83 -6.77 -6.90 7.06
C PHE A 83 -8.14 -7.24 6.46
N ILE A 84 -8.24 -8.37 5.76
CA ILE A 84 -9.50 -8.82 5.15
C ILE A 84 -10.01 -10.07 5.82
N LEU A 85 -11.30 -10.03 6.11
CA LEU A 85 -12.09 -11.21 6.42
C LEU A 85 -12.80 -11.66 5.15
N ASP A 86 -12.40 -12.83 4.67
CA ASP A 86 -12.87 -13.42 3.42
C ASP A 86 -13.76 -14.63 3.71
N GLY A 87 -15.07 -14.42 3.63
CA GLY A 87 -16.06 -15.47 3.80
C GLY A 87 -16.08 -16.48 2.65
N ASP A 88 -15.50 -16.14 1.50
CA ASP A 88 -15.49 -16.98 0.30
C ASP A 88 -14.18 -17.80 0.17
N SER A 89 -13.21 -17.59 1.06
CA SER A 89 -11.95 -18.33 1.13
C SER A 89 -12.13 -19.80 1.58
N ASP A 90 -11.17 -20.65 1.24
CA ASP A 90 -11.12 -22.06 1.69
C ASP A 90 -10.92 -22.19 3.21
N SER A 91 -10.31 -21.18 3.84
CA SER A 91 -10.14 -21.09 5.29
C SER A 91 -11.01 -20.00 5.87
N TYR A 92 -11.55 -20.20 7.07
CA TYR A 92 -12.34 -19.19 7.77
C TYR A 92 -11.47 -18.46 8.79
N THR A 93 -11.61 -17.14 8.88
CA THR A 93 -10.91 -16.34 9.90
C THR A 93 -11.94 -15.62 10.75
N ARG A 94 -11.84 -15.79 12.07
CA ARG A 94 -12.58 -15.01 13.05
C ARG A 94 -11.70 -13.91 13.59
N LEU A 95 -12.27 -12.73 13.73
CA LEU A 95 -11.66 -11.61 14.44
C LEU A 95 -12.27 -11.50 15.82
N GLU A 96 -11.44 -11.37 16.84
CA GLU A 96 -11.81 -10.96 18.19
C GLU A 96 -11.27 -9.56 18.45
N VAL A 97 -12.12 -8.69 19.00
CA VAL A 97 -11.79 -7.29 19.32
C VAL A 97 -12.12 -7.03 20.78
N GLY A 98 -11.13 -6.56 21.53
CA GLY A 98 -11.29 -6.19 22.93
C GLY A 98 -11.90 -4.79 23.12
N PRO A 99 -12.14 -4.40 24.38
CA PRO A 99 -12.62 -3.06 24.70
C PRO A 99 -11.63 -1.98 24.22
N LYS A 100 -12.15 -0.81 23.85
CA LYS A 100 -11.39 0.36 23.39
C LYS A 100 -10.61 0.17 22.08
N VAL A 101 -10.88 -0.90 21.35
CA VAL A 101 -10.43 -1.05 19.97
C VAL A 101 -11.57 -0.67 19.05
N ALA A 102 -11.46 0.48 18.41
CA ALA A 102 -12.39 0.91 17.38
C ALA A 102 -12.25 0.01 16.17
N HIS A 103 -13.39 -0.26 15.52
CA HIS A 103 -13.40 -1.11 14.35
C HIS A 103 -14.33 -0.59 13.26
N THR A 104 -13.90 -0.76 12.02
CA THR A 104 -14.63 -0.35 10.82
C THR A 104 -14.53 -1.42 9.76
N PHE A 105 -15.68 -1.73 9.16
CA PHE A 105 -15.83 -2.72 8.10
C PHE A 105 -16.23 -2.02 6.81
N VAL A 106 -15.53 -2.35 5.73
CA VAL A 106 -15.86 -1.87 4.39
C VAL A 106 -16.12 -3.04 3.47
N SER A 107 -17.28 -3.07 2.84
CA SER A 107 -17.63 -4.15 1.92
C SER A 107 -16.75 -4.13 0.67
N LEU A 108 -16.10 -5.24 0.38
CA LEU A 108 -15.36 -5.45 -0.87
C LEU A 108 -16.22 -6.18 -1.91
N SER A 109 -17.20 -6.96 -1.45
CA SER A 109 -18.16 -7.68 -2.30
C SER A 109 -19.43 -6.86 -2.50
N LYS A 110 -20.18 -7.13 -3.58
CA LYS A 110 -21.52 -6.55 -3.76
C LYS A 110 -22.44 -6.92 -2.60
N ASN A 111 -22.40 -8.19 -2.20
CA ASN A 111 -23.11 -8.68 -1.03
C ASN A 111 -22.08 -9.25 -0.06
N ALA A 112 -22.15 -8.85 1.21
CA ALA A 112 -21.39 -9.46 2.28
C ALA A 112 -22.26 -9.63 3.53
N SER A 113 -21.99 -10.65 4.32
CA SER A 113 -22.69 -10.92 5.58
C SER A 113 -21.69 -11.19 6.70
N LEU A 114 -21.84 -10.45 7.79
CA LEU A 114 -21.02 -10.53 8.98
C LEU A 114 -21.88 -11.01 10.15
N LEU A 115 -21.40 -12.05 10.82
CA LEU A 115 -21.89 -12.49 12.11
C LEU A 115 -21.06 -11.78 13.18
N ASN A 116 -21.71 -11.11 14.13
CA ASN A 116 -21.07 -10.53 15.31
C ASN A 116 -21.68 -11.16 16.57
N TYR A 117 -20.83 -11.68 17.46
CA TYR A 117 -21.20 -12.05 18.82
C TYR A 117 -20.55 -11.08 19.81
N ALA A 118 -21.33 -10.55 20.73
CA ALA A 118 -20.85 -9.74 21.85
C ALA A 118 -21.12 -10.45 23.17
N ASN A 119 -20.18 -10.33 24.12
CA ASN A 119 -20.31 -10.91 25.46
C ASN A 119 -21.30 -10.17 26.39
N ASN A 120 -21.86 -9.04 25.95
CA ASN A 120 -22.79 -8.22 26.71
C ASN A 120 -23.96 -7.74 25.82
N GLU A 121 -25.13 -7.50 26.44
CA GLU A 121 -26.29 -6.89 25.77
C GLU A 121 -26.06 -5.41 25.46
N TRP A 122 -26.80 -4.89 24.47
CA TRP A 122 -26.62 -3.52 24.02
C TRP A 122 -26.95 -2.45 25.04
N GLU A 123 -26.01 -1.51 25.23
CA GLU A 123 -26.15 -0.34 26.09
C GLU A 123 -25.53 0.88 25.40
N ALA A 124 -26.33 1.94 25.24
CA ALA A 124 -25.90 3.17 24.57
C ALA A 124 -24.65 3.82 25.20
N ALA A 125 -24.46 3.67 26.52
CA ALA A 125 -23.33 4.24 27.24
C ALA A 125 -21.99 3.54 26.95
N ASP A 126 -22.03 2.34 26.38
CA ASP A 126 -20.82 1.56 26.09
C ASP A 126 -20.33 1.74 24.65
N SER A 127 -21.21 2.07 23.70
CA SER A 127 -20.89 2.24 22.29
C SER A 127 -20.53 3.70 21.98
N ILE A 128 -19.26 3.96 21.70
CA ILE A 128 -18.74 5.31 21.42
C ILE A 128 -18.38 5.42 19.95
N SER A 129 -19.03 6.35 19.23
CA SER A 129 -18.70 6.64 17.84
C SER A 129 -17.25 7.10 17.70
N HIS A 130 -16.53 6.50 16.76
CA HIS A 130 -15.14 6.79 16.49
C HIS A 130 -14.85 6.50 15.01
N GLU A 131 -14.67 7.56 14.23
CA GLU A 131 -14.48 7.47 12.79
C GLU A 131 -13.01 7.18 12.46
N ILE A 132 -12.70 5.92 12.17
CA ILE A 132 -11.37 5.50 11.70
C ILE A 132 -11.22 5.89 10.22
N ILE A 133 -12.28 5.64 9.44
CA ILE A 133 -12.31 5.87 8.01
C ILE A 133 -13.57 6.62 7.61
N PRO A 134 -13.43 7.75 6.89
CA PRO A 134 -14.58 8.47 6.38
C PRO A 134 -15.34 7.66 5.34
N ALA A 135 -16.66 7.83 5.31
CA ALA A 135 -17.59 7.08 4.44
C ALA A 135 -17.24 7.11 2.92
N ASN A 136 -16.34 8.01 2.51
CA ASN A 136 -15.93 8.21 1.11
C ASN A 136 -14.56 7.59 0.76
N VAL A 137 -13.89 6.88 1.67
CA VAL A 137 -12.64 6.18 1.34
C VAL A 137 -12.95 4.90 0.57
N GLN A 138 -12.44 4.81 -0.66
CA GLN A 138 -12.45 3.58 -1.43
C GLN A 138 -11.52 2.57 -0.74
N PRO A 139 -12.01 1.43 -0.24
CA PRO A 139 -11.13 0.40 0.27
C PRO A 139 -10.26 -0.10 -0.89
N HIS A 140 -8.95 -0.18 -0.67
CA HIS A 140 -8.06 -0.84 -1.61
C HIS A 140 -8.27 -2.35 -1.48
N GLU A 141 -8.87 -2.99 -2.48
CA GLU A 141 -8.82 -4.45 -2.59
C GLU A 141 -7.36 -4.87 -2.76
N PRO A 142 -6.87 -5.90 -2.03
CA PRO A 142 -5.67 -6.60 -2.43
C PRO A 142 -5.94 -7.10 -3.82
N GLY A 143 -5.08 -6.64 -4.71
CA GLY A 143 -5.23 -6.84 -6.13
C GLY A 143 -5.45 -8.30 -6.48
N LYS A 144 -6.35 -8.54 -7.43
CA LYS A 144 -6.46 -9.84 -8.08
C LYS A 144 -5.07 -10.28 -8.57
N ASN A 145 -4.66 -11.51 -8.30
CA ASN A 145 -3.34 -12.07 -8.66
C ASN A 145 -2.11 -11.37 -8.06
N VAL A 146 -2.24 -10.72 -6.89
CA VAL A 146 -1.03 -10.28 -6.16
C VAL A 146 -0.23 -11.49 -5.71
N ALA A 147 1.05 -11.54 -6.07
CA ALA A 147 1.96 -12.62 -5.71
C ALA A 147 2.97 -12.11 -4.68
N ILE A 148 2.80 -12.53 -3.42
CA ILE A 148 3.72 -12.20 -2.32
C ILE A 148 4.55 -13.43 -2.00
N HIS A 149 5.87 -13.31 -2.06
CA HIS A 149 6.77 -14.38 -1.65
C HIS A 149 6.63 -14.65 -0.15
N LYS A 150 6.69 -15.92 0.27
CA LYS A 150 6.51 -16.35 1.68
C LYS A 150 7.51 -15.74 2.68
N GLU A 151 8.63 -15.22 2.19
CA GLU A 151 9.70 -14.58 2.98
C GLU A 151 9.60 -13.04 2.96
N ALA A 152 8.59 -12.48 2.30
CA ALA A 152 8.31 -11.05 2.37
C ALA A 152 7.49 -10.73 3.62
N ILE A 153 7.74 -9.57 4.22
CA ILE A 153 6.95 -9.00 5.31
C ILE A 153 6.15 -7.85 4.70
N VAL A 154 4.85 -8.03 4.54
CA VAL A 154 3.98 -7.03 3.92
C VAL A 154 2.87 -6.68 4.90
N GLU A 155 2.92 -5.46 5.42
CA GLU A 155 1.96 -4.95 6.41
C GLU A 155 0.84 -4.14 5.76
N THR A 156 1.10 -3.54 4.58
CA THR A 156 0.08 -2.75 3.87
C THR A 156 -1.00 -3.63 3.23
N PRO A 157 -2.29 -3.26 3.33
CA PRO A 157 -3.35 -3.88 2.53
C PRO A 157 -3.40 -3.33 1.09
N ASN A 158 -2.70 -2.21 0.81
CA ASN A 158 -2.88 -1.39 -0.38
C ASN A 158 -1.95 -1.83 -1.52
N ILE A 159 -2.18 -3.01 -2.09
CA ILE A 159 -1.41 -3.51 -3.24
C ILE A 159 -2.32 -3.79 -4.42
N GLY A 160 -2.06 -3.12 -5.55
CA GLY A 160 -2.84 -3.23 -6.78
C GLY A 160 -2.70 -4.57 -7.49
N GLU A 161 -3.65 -4.83 -8.38
CA GLU A 161 -3.80 -6.08 -9.15
C GLU A 161 -2.55 -6.48 -9.92
N ASN A 162 -2.28 -7.79 -9.97
CA ASN A 162 -1.15 -8.43 -10.65
C ASN A 162 0.24 -7.94 -10.21
N SER A 163 0.33 -7.25 -9.07
CA SER A 163 1.61 -6.85 -8.50
C SER A 163 2.34 -8.04 -7.87
N ARG A 164 3.67 -7.99 -7.89
CA ARG A 164 4.54 -9.04 -7.36
C ARG A 164 5.52 -8.47 -6.35
N VAL A 165 5.59 -9.12 -5.20
CA VAL A 165 6.54 -8.86 -4.12
C VAL A 165 7.42 -10.07 -3.94
N TRP A 166 8.72 -9.91 -4.15
CA TRP A 166 9.70 -11.00 -4.10
C TRP A 166 10.27 -11.23 -2.68
N ALA A 167 11.22 -12.16 -2.56
CA ALA A 167 11.74 -12.61 -1.26
C ALA A 167 12.44 -11.48 -0.49
N ASN A 168 12.33 -11.52 0.85
CA ASN A 168 13.03 -10.59 1.74
C ASN A 168 12.70 -9.10 1.47
N VAL A 169 11.53 -8.81 0.92
CA VAL A 169 10.99 -7.45 0.86
C VAL A 169 10.24 -7.16 2.16
N HIS A 170 10.38 -5.94 2.68
CA HIS A 170 9.59 -5.45 3.80
C HIS A 170 8.86 -4.15 3.44
N ILE A 171 7.53 -4.15 3.56
CA ILE A 171 6.65 -3.04 3.19
C ILE A 171 5.79 -2.69 4.42
N LEU A 172 5.92 -1.46 4.90
CA LEU A 172 5.18 -0.97 6.08
C LEU A 172 3.71 -0.66 5.75
N GLY A 173 2.87 -0.61 6.79
CA GLY A 173 1.41 -0.55 6.70
C GLY A 173 0.84 0.63 5.92
N GLY A 174 1.50 1.80 5.96
CA GLY A 174 1.01 3.02 5.29
C GLY A 174 1.25 3.07 3.77
N ALA A 175 2.15 2.23 3.24
CA ALA A 175 2.56 2.31 1.84
C ALA A 175 1.38 2.01 0.88
N THR A 176 1.35 2.68 -0.28
CA THR A 176 0.39 2.37 -1.35
C THR A 176 1.12 1.92 -2.62
N ILE A 177 0.71 0.78 -3.18
CA ILE A 177 1.32 0.17 -4.36
C ILE A 177 0.26 -0.03 -5.44
N GLY A 178 0.52 0.50 -6.64
CA GLY A 178 -0.33 0.37 -7.82
C GLY A 178 -0.37 -1.04 -8.41
N LYS A 179 -1.02 -1.15 -9.57
CA LYS A 179 -1.21 -2.39 -10.34
C LYS A 179 0.04 -2.75 -11.13
N ASN A 180 0.23 -4.03 -11.39
CA ASN A 180 1.34 -4.58 -12.18
C ASN A 180 2.73 -4.11 -11.68
N ALA A 181 2.85 -3.78 -10.39
CA ALA A 181 4.12 -3.41 -9.80
C ALA A 181 4.99 -4.66 -9.61
N ASN A 182 6.30 -4.50 -9.72
CA ASN A 182 7.26 -5.58 -9.55
C ASN A 182 8.36 -5.16 -8.57
N ILE A 183 8.24 -5.59 -7.31
CA ILE A 183 9.12 -5.21 -6.20
C ILE A 183 10.08 -6.37 -5.92
N CYS A 184 11.28 -6.31 -6.51
CA CYS A 184 12.29 -7.36 -6.43
C CYS A 184 12.92 -7.48 -5.03
N ASP A 185 13.72 -8.52 -4.84
CA ASP A 185 14.24 -8.97 -3.55
C ASP A 185 14.95 -7.86 -2.75
N GLN A 186 14.89 -7.97 -1.41
CA GLN A 186 15.65 -7.10 -0.49
C GLN A 186 15.31 -5.60 -0.61
N CYS A 187 14.06 -5.27 -0.91
CA CYS A 187 13.58 -3.89 -0.84
C CYS A 187 12.98 -3.58 0.54
N PHE A 188 13.05 -2.31 0.93
CA PHE A 188 12.35 -1.77 2.11
C PHE A 188 11.52 -0.57 1.68
N ILE A 189 10.27 -0.49 2.13
CA ILE A 189 9.33 0.57 1.76
C ILE A 189 8.62 1.07 3.03
N GLU A 190 8.77 2.35 3.35
CA GLU A 190 8.17 2.97 4.54
C GLU A 190 6.69 3.39 4.34
N ASN A 191 6.10 4.07 5.33
CA ASN A 191 4.67 4.32 5.40
C ASN A 191 4.20 5.43 4.44
N ASP A 192 4.88 6.57 4.39
CA ASP A 192 4.56 7.71 3.52
C ASP A 192 5.18 7.52 2.13
N VAL A 193 4.79 6.42 1.47
CA VAL A 193 5.26 6.07 0.12
C VAL A 193 4.06 5.76 -0.79
N THR A 194 4.06 6.36 -1.97
CA THR A 194 3.10 6.05 -3.04
C THR A 194 3.85 5.54 -4.27
N ILE A 195 3.47 4.36 -4.76
CA ILE A 195 3.99 3.74 -5.98
C ILE A 195 2.83 3.57 -6.96
N GLY A 196 2.95 4.14 -8.16
CA GLY A 196 1.96 4.05 -9.23
C GLY A 196 1.93 2.70 -9.95
N ASP A 197 1.26 2.69 -11.10
CA ASP A 197 1.04 1.47 -11.89
C ASP A 197 2.24 1.12 -12.77
N ASN A 198 2.46 -0.17 -13.02
CA ASN A 198 3.50 -0.70 -13.90
C ASN A 198 4.94 -0.28 -13.48
N VAL A 199 5.14 -0.03 -12.19
CA VAL A 199 6.45 0.31 -11.64
C VAL A 199 7.29 -0.95 -11.44
N THR A 200 8.57 -0.90 -11.79
CA THR A 200 9.53 -1.95 -11.45
C THR A 200 10.61 -1.40 -10.54
N ILE A 201 10.79 -2.06 -9.39
CA ILE A 201 11.81 -1.73 -8.40
C ILE A 201 12.73 -2.95 -8.29
N LYS A 202 13.96 -2.80 -8.74
CA LYS A 202 14.94 -3.90 -8.73
C LYS A 202 15.55 -4.03 -7.33
N SER A 203 16.27 -5.13 -7.12
CA SER A 203 16.68 -5.56 -5.78
C SER A 203 17.57 -4.56 -5.02
N GLY A 204 17.47 -4.58 -3.70
CA GLY A 204 18.31 -3.79 -2.80
C GLY A 204 18.01 -2.29 -2.79
N VAL A 205 16.74 -1.91 -2.99
CA VAL A 205 16.29 -0.52 -3.01
C VAL A 205 15.50 -0.21 -1.74
N TYR A 206 15.85 0.89 -1.08
CA TYR A 206 15.18 1.37 0.13
C TYR A 206 14.45 2.68 -0.16
N ILE A 207 13.15 2.71 0.10
CA ILE A 207 12.24 3.81 -0.24
C ILE A 207 11.71 4.39 1.06
N TRP A 208 12.21 5.57 1.39
CA TRP A 208 11.90 6.32 2.61
C TRP A 208 10.58 7.08 2.51
N ASP A 209 10.05 7.46 3.67
CA ASP A 209 8.90 8.37 3.80
C ASP A 209 9.10 9.67 3.01
N GLY A 210 8.05 10.10 2.31
CA GLY A 210 8.02 11.29 1.47
C GLY A 210 8.40 11.05 0.00
N ILE A 211 8.65 9.80 -0.40
CA ILE A 211 8.95 9.45 -1.79
C ILE A 211 7.67 9.09 -2.55
N SER A 212 7.44 9.77 -3.68
CA SER A 212 6.32 9.49 -4.59
C SER A 212 6.84 9.02 -5.95
N ILE A 213 6.37 7.86 -6.40
CA ILE A 213 6.78 7.22 -7.65
C ILE A 213 5.54 7.08 -8.54
N GLU A 214 5.53 7.80 -9.67
CA GLU A 214 4.43 7.75 -10.64
C GLU A 214 4.52 6.51 -11.55
N ASP A 215 3.53 6.34 -12.42
CA ASP A 215 3.40 5.14 -13.26
C ASP A 215 4.59 4.91 -14.19
N ASN A 216 4.83 3.65 -14.53
CA ASN A 216 5.81 3.18 -15.52
C ASN A 216 7.26 3.55 -15.17
N VAL A 217 7.55 3.88 -13.91
CA VAL A 217 8.91 4.15 -13.44
C VAL A 217 9.71 2.86 -13.32
N MET A 218 10.98 2.93 -13.71
CA MET A 218 11.94 1.84 -13.56
C MET A 218 13.07 2.26 -12.62
N ILE A 219 13.21 1.60 -11.48
CA ILE A 219 14.29 1.81 -10.52
C ILE A 219 15.25 0.62 -10.60
N GLY A 220 16.48 0.89 -11.04
CA GLY A 220 17.55 -0.10 -11.16
C GLY A 220 18.01 -0.66 -9.82
N PRO A 221 18.75 -1.77 -9.82
CA PRO A 221 19.18 -2.42 -8.59
C PRO A 221 20.13 -1.53 -7.80
N ALA A 222 20.07 -1.62 -6.47
CA ALA A 222 20.92 -0.88 -5.54
C ALA A 222 20.85 0.66 -5.67
N VAL A 223 19.75 1.21 -6.21
CA VAL A 223 19.52 2.66 -6.16
C VAL A 223 19.32 3.09 -4.71
N ALA A 224 20.08 4.12 -4.31
CA ALA A 224 20.02 4.69 -2.97
C ALA A 224 19.23 6.00 -3.00
N PHE A 225 18.11 6.05 -2.28
CA PHE A 225 17.42 7.30 -1.97
C PHE A 225 17.94 7.88 -0.66
N THR A 226 17.78 9.18 -0.48
CA THR A 226 18.06 9.88 0.78
C THR A 226 16.89 10.79 1.12
N ASN A 227 16.69 11.09 2.39
CA ASN A 227 15.56 11.86 2.91
C ASN A 227 16.00 13.02 3.82
N ASP A 228 17.13 12.91 4.51
CA ASP A 228 17.71 13.97 5.35
C ASP A 228 18.78 14.77 4.60
N ARG A 229 18.60 16.10 4.50
CA ARG A 229 19.60 17.02 3.92
C ARG A 229 20.84 17.18 4.80
N TYR A 230 20.70 17.04 6.11
CA TYR A 230 21.76 17.23 7.10
C TYR A 230 21.85 16.03 8.05
N PRO A 231 22.14 14.81 7.54
CA PRO A 231 22.09 13.59 8.32
C PRO A 231 23.05 13.62 9.51
N ARG A 232 22.49 13.60 10.71
CA ARG A 232 23.21 13.48 11.99
C ARG A 232 22.46 12.54 12.92
N SER A 233 23.21 11.69 13.63
CA SER A 233 22.61 10.81 14.64
C SER A 233 21.84 11.64 15.67
N LYS A 234 20.60 11.24 15.95
CA LYS A 234 19.69 11.91 16.89
C LYS A 234 19.35 13.36 16.50
N ASN A 235 19.33 13.66 15.20
CA ASN A 235 18.87 14.96 14.70
C ASN A 235 17.39 15.16 15.06
N LYS A 236 17.11 16.07 16.01
CA LYS A 236 15.73 16.43 16.40
C LYS A 236 15.06 17.36 15.40
N GLU A 237 15.83 17.96 14.50
CA GLU A 237 15.37 18.87 13.45
C GLU A 237 15.26 18.14 12.09
N PHE A 238 15.19 16.80 12.10
CA PHE A 238 14.99 16.02 10.89
C PHE A 238 13.67 16.42 10.22
N ILE A 239 13.78 16.78 8.94
CA ILE A 239 12.64 17.04 8.06
C ILE A 239 12.86 16.16 6.84
N SER A 240 11.95 15.22 6.59
CA SER A 240 12.00 14.41 5.37
C SER A 240 11.63 15.29 4.17
N GLU A 241 12.56 15.43 3.21
CA GLU A 241 12.28 16.17 1.98
C GLU A 241 11.69 15.27 0.88
N LYS A 242 10.61 15.76 0.28
CA LYS A 242 9.86 14.99 -0.73
C LYS A 242 10.65 14.80 -2.01
N THR A 243 10.78 13.56 -2.44
CA THR A 243 11.42 13.18 -3.71
C THR A 243 10.36 12.60 -4.64
N ILE A 244 10.30 13.09 -5.87
CA ILE A 244 9.23 12.71 -6.81
C ILE A 244 9.86 12.13 -8.09
N LEU A 245 9.49 10.89 -8.41
CA LEU A 245 9.84 10.24 -9.67
C LEU A 245 8.63 10.32 -10.59
N LYS A 246 8.72 11.14 -11.63
CA LYS A 246 7.64 11.38 -12.59
C LYS A 246 7.49 10.22 -13.56
N LYS A 247 6.31 10.15 -14.16
CA LYS A 247 5.86 9.06 -15.05
C LYS A 247 6.93 8.65 -16.06
N GLY A 248 7.17 7.35 -16.16
CA GLY A 248 8.04 6.75 -17.15
C GLY A 248 9.53 7.11 -17.02
N CYS A 249 9.95 7.78 -15.94
CA CYS A 249 11.37 8.02 -15.72
C CYS A 249 12.10 6.72 -15.32
N SER A 250 13.41 6.68 -15.55
CA SER A 250 14.24 5.53 -15.25
C SER A 250 15.49 5.92 -14.48
N VAL A 251 15.77 5.20 -13.40
CA VAL A 251 16.97 5.37 -12.58
C VAL A 251 17.87 4.17 -12.76
N GLY A 252 19.07 4.40 -13.28
CA GLY A 252 20.06 3.36 -13.53
C GLY A 252 20.60 2.72 -12.26
N ALA A 253 21.12 1.49 -12.39
CA ALA A 253 21.67 0.72 -11.29
C ALA A 253 22.68 1.51 -10.45
N ASN A 254 22.64 1.36 -9.13
CA ASN A 254 23.58 1.94 -8.19
C ASN A 254 23.68 3.48 -8.24
N ALA A 255 22.62 4.17 -8.70
CA ALA A 255 22.55 5.63 -8.62
C ALA A 255 22.15 6.08 -7.21
N THR A 256 22.61 7.26 -6.79
CA THR A 256 22.22 7.92 -5.54
C THR A 256 21.36 9.14 -5.86
N ILE A 257 20.18 9.22 -5.27
CA ILE A 257 19.23 10.32 -5.43
C ILE A 257 19.20 11.14 -4.14
N LEU A 258 19.67 12.39 -4.20
CA LEU A 258 19.58 13.29 -3.06
C LEU A 258 18.11 13.68 -2.80
N MET A 259 17.79 13.90 -1.54
CA MET A 259 16.48 14.35 -1.07
C MET A 259 16.00 15.64 -1.76
N GLY A 260 14.69 15.81 -1.86
CA GLY A 260 14.07 17.05 -2.36
C GLY A 260 14.13 17.25 -3.88
N VAL A 261 14.57 16.24 -4.65
CA VAL A 261 14.68 16.35 -6.12
C VAL A 261 13.47 15.76 -6.83
N VAL A 262 13.22 16.27 -8.04
CA VAL A 262 12.23 15.72 -8.98
C VAL A 262 12.95 15.11 -10.16
N ILE A 263 12.67 13.85 -10.46
CA ILE A 263 13.11 13.20 -11.70
C ILE A 263 11.97 13.32 -12.71
N GLY A 264 12.15 14.16 -13.74
CA GLY A 264 11.12 14.54 -14.69
C GLY A 264 10.59 13.39 -15.56
N GLU A 265 9.44 13.61 -16.18
CA GLU A 265 8.73 12.62 -17.00
C GLU A 265 9.65 12.07 -18.11
N GLY A 266 9.73 10.74 -18.22
CA GLY A 266 10.55 10.08 -19.24
C GLY A 266 12.05 10.36 -19.14
N ALA A 267 12.54 11.00 -18.06
CA ALA A 267 13.95 11.26 -17.85
C ALA A 267 14.71 9.97 -17.51
N MET A 268 16.03 9.97 -17.73
CA MET A 268 16.90 8.83 -17.45
C MET A 268 18.11 9.27 -16.64
N VAL A 269 18.32 8.64 -15.50
CA VAL A 269 19.55 8.74 -14.71
C VAL A 269 20.43 7.56 -15.06
N GLY A 270 21.66 7.80 -15.50
CA GLY A 270 22.61 6.73 -15.81
C GLY A 270 23.07 5.99 -14.55
N ALA A 271 23.51 4.75 -14.72
CA ALA A 271 24.03 3.93 -13.61
C ALA A 271 25.19 4.62 -12.88
N GLY A 272 25.27 4.42 -11.56
CA GLY A 272 26.34 4.97 -10.71
C GLY A 272 26.31 6.49 -10.51
N SER A 273 25.24 7.17 -10.94
CA SER A 273 25.18 8.64 -10.89
C SER A 273 24.75 9.17 -9.53
N VAL A 274 25.21 10.37 -9.16
CA VAL A 274 24.77 11.07 -7.94
C VAL A 274 23.94 12.28 -8.34
N VAL A 275 22.62 12.17 -8.19
CA VAL A 275 21.67 13.22 -8.59
C VAL A 275 21.52 14.22 -7.46
N THR A 276 22.10 15.40 -7.64
CA THR A 276 22.09 16.49 -6.65
C THR A 276 21.09 17.61 -6.96
N LYS A 277 20.41 17.55 -8.11
CA LYS A 277 19.44 18.54 -8.60
C LYS A 277 18.36 17.84 -9.40
N SER A 278 17.16 18.42 -9.45
CA SER A 278 16.05 17.91 -10.26
C SER A 278 16.44 17.75 -11.73
N VAL A 279 15.94 16.69 -12.35
CA VAL A 279 16.22 16.30 -13.72
C VAL A 279 15.04 16.72 -14.60
N PRO A 280 15.25 17.52 -15.66
CA PRO A 280 14.15 17.93 -16.54
C PRO A 280 13.52 16.73 -17.27
N PRO A 281 12.25 16.82 -17.70
CA PRO A 281 11.60 15.80 -18.52
C PRO A 281 12.43 15.45 -19.75
N PHE A 282 12.33 14.18 -20.18
CA PHE A 282 12.95 13.66 -21.40
C PHE A 282 14.46 13.92 -21.52
N SER A 283 15.14 14.07 -20.38
CA SER A 283 16.56 14.33 -20.30
C SER A 283 17.32 13.10 -19.86
N ILE A 284 18.54 12.91 -20.36
CA ILE A 284 19.48 11.94 -19.79
C ILE A 284 20.55 12.66 -18.99
N VAL A 285 20.75 12.25 -17.73
CA VAL A 285 21.81 12.73 -16.85
C VAL A 285 22.70 11.57 -16.42
N TYR A 286 23.99 11.83 -16.24
CA TYR A 286 24.86 10.89 -15.54
C TYR A 286 26.13 11.56 -15.00
N GLY A 287 26.79 10.87 -14.06
CA GLY A 287 28.04 11.30 -13.41
C GLY A 287 27.87 11.55 -11.91
N ASN A 288 28.96 11.97 -11.27
CA ASN A 288 28.98 12.39 -9.87
C ASN A 288 29.67 13.77 -9.75
N PRO A 289 28.92 14.87 -9.62
CA PRO A 289 27.45 14.94 -9.65
C PRO A 289 26.90 14.64 -11.06
N ALA A 290 25.63 14.24 -11.13
CA ALA A 290 24.96 13.95 -12.39
C ALA A 290 24.76 15.24 -13.18
N LEU A 291 25.22 15.23 -14.44
CA LEU A 291 25.08 16.38 -15.35
C LEU A 291 24.23 15.98 -16.56
N PHE A 292 23.56 16.96 -17.16
CA PHE A 292 22.79 16.79 -18.40
C PHE A 292 23.70 16.35 -19.57
N LYS A 293 23.23 15.39 -20.36
CA LYS A 293 23.97 14.75 -21.46
C LYS A 293 23.19 14.66 -22.77
N GLY A 294 21.98 15.21 -22.78
CA GLY A 294 21.13 15.30 -23.96
C GLY A 294 19.70 14.93 -23.65
N ASN A 295 18.92 14.92 -24.73
CA ASN A 295 17.51 14.63 -24.71
C ASN A 295 17.24 13.22 -25.23
N ILE A 296 16.26 12.55 -24.65
CA ILE A 296 15.90 11.17 -24.96
C ILE A 296 14.40 11.02 -25.15
N CYS A 297 14.04 10.01 -25.93
CA CYS A 297 12.67 9.56 -26.10
C CYS A 297 12.29 8.64 -24.93
N PHE A 298 11.00 8.45 -24.68
CA PHE A 298 10.46 7.40 -23.80
C PHE A 298 11.01 6.00 -24.10
N CYS A 299 11.43 5.71 -25.33
CA CYS A 299 12.05 4.42 -25.67
C CYS A 299 13.53 4.29 -25.24
N GLY A 300 14.08 5.32 -24.58
CA GLY A 300 15.46 5.38 -24.07
C GLY A 300 16.51 5.87 -25.08
N LEU A 301 16.14 6.04 -26.36
CA LEU A 301 17.09 6.51 -27.38
C LEU A 301 17.18 8.03 -27.41
N LYS A 302 18.39 8.56 -27.66
CA LYS A 302 18.59 9.99 -27.92
C LYS A 302 17.76 10.45 -29.12
N VAL A 303 17.10 11.58 -28.96
CA VAL A 303 16.31 12.20 -30.03
C VAL A 303 17.21 13.03 -30.95
N GLN A 304 16.84 13.12 -32.22
CA GLN A 304 17.45 14.03 -33.19
C GLN A 304 16.83 15.42 -33.03
N ASP A 305 17.66 16.45 -32.99
CA ASP A 305 17.26 17.84 -32.79
C ASP A 305 17.04 18.57 -34.11
N PHE A 306 15.83 19.08 -34.31
CA PHE A 306 15.44 19.94 -35.42
C PHE A 306 15.02 21.33 -34.90
N LYS A 307 15.86 21.92 -34.04
CA LYS A 307 15.74 23.24 -33.34
C LYS A 307 14.65 23.31 -32.29
N LYS A 308 13.39 23.16 -32.69
CA LYS A 308 12.22 23.26 -31.80
C LYS A 308 11.44 21.96 -31.70
N THR A 309 11.69 21.04 -32.63
CA THR A 309 11.10 19.71 -32.65
C THR A 309 12.21 18.68 -32.51
N TYR A 310 11.88 17.56 -31.89
CA TYR A 310 12.77 16.41 -31.79
C TYR A 310 12.07 15.16 -32.30
N LEU A 311 12.82 14.33 -33.02
CA LEU A 311 12.33 13.06 -33.56
C LEU A 311 13.12 11.91 -32.95
N CYS A 312 12.41 10.90 -32.47
CA CYS A 312 13.04 9.64 -32.12
C CYS A 312 13.28 8.78 -33.38
N PRO A 313 14.54 8.45 -33.73
CA PRO A 313 14.82 7.67 -34.93
C PRO A 313 14.40 6.19 -34.81
N LYS A 314 14.12 5.71 -33.58
CA LYS A 314 13.71 4.32 -33.34
C LYS A 314 12.20 4.12 -33.41
N CYS A 315 11.42 5.02 -32.80
CA CYS A 315 9.97 4.82 -32.65
C CYS A 315 9.13 5.92 -33.29
N GLY A 316 9.74 6.89 -33.98
CA GLY A 316 9.03 7.94 -34.71
C GLY A 316 8.27 8.94 -33.84
N ARG A 317 8.43 8.92 -32.51
CA ARG A 317 7.79 9.90 -31.62
C ARG A 317 8.36 11.30 -31.84
N HIS A 318 7.46 12.27 -31.81
CA HIS A 318 7.79 13.69 -31.96
C HIS A 318 7.69 14.39 -30.61
N TYR A 319 8.61 15.30 -30.37
CA TYR A 319 8.66 16.11 -29.17
C TYR A 319 8.85 17.57 -29.56
N THR A 320 8.41 18.47 -28.69
CA THR A 320 8.55 19.92 -28.88
C THR A 320 9.23 20.55 -27.67
N LYS A 321 10.00 21.61 -27.92
CA LYS A 321 10.61 22.43 -26.88
C LYS A 321 9.66 23.57 -26.50
N ILE A 322 9.19 23.61 -25.25
CA ILE A 322 8.34 24.67 -24.69
C ILE A 322 9.00 25.17 -23.40
N ASN A 323 9.33 26.47 -23.33
CA ASN A 323 9.96 27.09 -22.15
C ASN A 323 11.19 26.33 -21.62
N ASP A 324 12.09 25.94 -22.53
CA ASP A 324 13.29 25.14 -22.24
C ASP A 324 13.07 23.69 -21.80
N GLU A 325 11.83 23.23 -21.70
CA GLU A 325 11.49 21.83 -21.45
C GLU A 325 11.09 21.10 -22.73
N ILE A 326 11.39 19.82 -22.79
CA ILE A 326 10.89 18.94 -23.86
C ILE A 326 9.55 18.37 -23.41
N LYS A 327 8.60 18.28 -24.35
CA LYS A 327 7.31 17.64 -24.16
C LYS A 327 6.99 16.74 -25.33
N LEU A 328 6.32 15.61 -25.05
CA LEU A 328 5.76 14.78 -26.11
C LEU A 328 4.69 15.61 -26.85
N SER A 329 4.76 15.64 -28.18
CA SER A 329 3.83 16.38 -29.04
C SER A 329 2.57 15.59 -29.36
#